data_AF-A0A1W6BUT7-F1
#
_entry.id   AF-A0A1W6BUT7-F1
#
_cell.length_a   1.000
_cell.length_b   1.000
_cell.length_c   1.000
_cell.angle_alpha   90.00
_cell.angle_beta   90.00
_cell.angle_gamma   90.00
#
_symmetry.space_group_name_H-M   'P 1'
#
loop_
_entity.id
_entity.type
_entity.pdbx_description
1 polymer ?
#
loop_
_entity_poly.entity_id
_entity_poly.type
_entity_poly.pdbx_seq_one_letter_code
_entity_poly.pdbx_strand_id
1 'polypeptide(L)'
;MSEIGEGRFKNNKRDNKKIEKISYNEKEQELFVNDFLYFIKVSKEVWEYKIGGYQVLDKYLKSHKNEEIDTEYFTKIIQALHKSLEIESKIAAINIFDEI
;
A
#
# COMPACT_ATOMS: atom_id res chain seq x y z
N MET A 1 -9.14 6.86 13.55
CA MET A 1 -8.18 5.94 12.87
C MET A 1 -7.64 6.64 11.64
N SER A 2 -6.40 6.38 11.26
CA SER A 2 -5.82 6.92 10.03
C SER A 2 -6.54 6.33 8.81
N GLU A 3 -6.91 7.16 7.82
CA GLU A 3 -7.50 6.74 6.54
C GLU A 3 -6.47 6.13 5.57
N ILE A 4 -5.21 5.98 5.99
CA ILE A 4 -4.14 5.41 5.16
C ILE A 4 -4.49 3.97 4.79
N GLY A 5 -4.49 3.71 3.48
CA GLY A 5 -4.79 2.41 2.93
C GLY A 5 -6.24 2.00 3.09
N GLU A 6 -7.18 2.90 3.37
CA GLU A 6 -8.60 2.55 3.44
C GLU A 6 -9.12 2.17 2.03
N GLY A 7 -9.80 1.02 1.93
CA GLY A 7 -10.43 0.56 0.69
C GLY A 7 -11.71 1.34 0.36
N ARG A 8 -11.79 1.88 -0.85
CA ARG A 8 -12.94 2.61 -1.40
C ARG A 8 -13.34 2.06 -2.76
N PHE A 9 -14.60 2.29 -3.13
CA PHE A 9 -15.16 1.85 -4.41
C PHE A 9 -15.53 3.07 -5.26
N LYS A 10 -15.17 3.04 -6.55
CA LYS A 10 -15.74 3.93 -7.56
C LYS A 10 -17.12 3.42 -7.95
N ASN A 11 -18.10 4.34 -8.01
CA ASN A 11 -19.48 4.08 -8.38
C ASN A 11 -20.22 3.12 -7.41
N ASN A 12 -21.44 2.71 -7.77
CA ASN A 12 -22.28 1.82 -6.95
C ASN A 12 -21.88 0.33 -6.99
N LYS A 13 -20.70 -0.02 -7.51
CA LYS A 13 -20.23 -1.42 -7.57
C LYS A 13 -19.40 -1.79 -6.34
N ARG A 14 -20.02 -1.71 -5.15
CA ARG A 14 -19.37 -1.96 -3.85
C ARG A 14 -18.99 -3.43 -3.62
N ASP A 15 -19.40 -4.33 -4.51
CA ASP A 15 -19.28 -5.77 -4.28
C ASP A 15 -18.08 -6.40 -5.02
N ASN A 16 -17.46 -5.70 -5.99
CA ASN A 16 -16.33 -6.27 -6.72
C ASN A 16 -15.00 -6.09 -5.96
N LYS A 17 -14.68 -7.07 -5.12
CA LYS A 17 -13.40 -7.16 -4.39
C LYS A 17 -12.33 -7.99 -5.08
N LYS A 18 -12.59 -8.46 -6.31
CA LYS A 18 -11.66 -9.34 -7.01
C LYS A 18 -10.40 -8.59 -7.45
N ILE A 19 -9.23 -9.18 -7.26
CA ILE A 19 -7.97 -8.63 -7.75
C ILE A 19 -7.83 -8.97 -9.23
N GLU A 20 -7.89 -7.97 -10.10
CA GLU A 20 -7.93 -8.17 -11.55
C GLU A 20 -6.88 -7.35 -12.28
N LYS A 21 -6.82 -6.06 -11.96
CA LYS A 21 -6.00 -5.07 -12.66
C LYS A 21 -5.42 -4.09 -11.66
N ILE A 22 -4.14 -4.28 -11.39
CA ILE A 22 -3.38 -3.45 -10.47
C ILE A 22 -2.95 -2.19 -11.21
N SER A 23 -3.22 -1.01 -10.65
CA SER A 23 -2.66 0.25 -11.16
C SER A 23 -2.49 1.25 -10.02
N TYR A 24 -1.46 2.10 -10.12
CA TYR A 24 -1.16 3.10 -9.11
C TYR A 24 -1.22 4.50 -9.72
N ASN A 25 -1.95 5.39 -9.07
CA ASN A 25 -2.01 6.81 -9.40
C ASN A 25 -1.19 7.59 -8.37
N GLU A 26 0.04 7.98 -8.75
CA GLU A 26 0.96 8.70 -7.87
C GLU A 26 0.42 10.09 -7.45
N LYS A 27 -0.29 10.78 -8.35
CA LYS A 27 -0.81 12.13 -8.09
C LYS A 27 -1.87 12.12 -6.99
N GLU A 28 -2.77 11.16 -7.03
CA GLU A 28 -3.88 11.02 -6.06
C GLU A 28 -3.54 10.06 -4.91
N GLN A 29 -2.38 9.39 -4.96
CA GLN A 29 -1.95 8.37 -4.01
C GLN A 29 -2.97 7.22 -3.88
N GLU A 30 -3.47 6.74 -5.02
CA GLU A 30 -4.49 5.69 -5.10
C GLU A 30 -3.93 4.40 -5.69
N LEU A 31 -4.10 3.28 -4.99
CA LEU A 31 -3.76 1.94 -5.46
C LEU A 31 -5.02 1.17 -5.85
N PHE A 32 -5.25 1.00 -7.14
CA PHE A 32 -6.34 0.20 -7.68
C PHE A 32 -5.96 -1.28 -7.73
N VAL A 33 -6.89 -2.15 -7.35
CA VAL A 33 -6.78 -3.61 -7.52
C VAL A 33 -7.70 -4.15 -8.62
N ASN A 34 -8.69 -3.36 -9.01
CA ASN A 34 -9.51 -3.50 -10.21
C ASN A 34 -10.02 -2.10 -10.63
N ASP A 35 -10.89 -2.01 -11.63
CA ASP A 35 -11.39 -0.71 -12.12
C ASP A 35 -12.31 0.04 -11.11
N PHE A 36 -12.72 -0.61 -10.01
CA PHE A 36 -13.66 -0.10 -9.02
C PHE A 36 -13.05 0.06 -7.62
N LEU A 37 -12.37 -0.97 -7.09
CA LEU A 37 -11.79 -0.99 -5.76
C LEU A 37 -10.38 -0.42 -5.76
N TYR A 38 -10.16 0.58 -4.90
CA TYR A 38 -8.88 1.24 -4.71
C TYR A 38 -8.61 1.56 -3.23
N PHE A 39 -7.35 1.68 -2.89
CA PHE A 39 -6.88 2.06 -1.55
C PHE A 39 -6.33 3.48 -1.59
N ILE A 40 -6.78 4.33 -0.67
CA ILE A 40 -6.42 5.76 -0.65
C ILE A 40 -5.19 6.05 0.23
N LYS A 41 -4.57 7.21 -0.03
CA LYS A 41 -3.42 7.73 0.76
C LYS A 41 -2.27 6.72 0.83
N VAL A 42 -2.08 5.96 -0.24
CA VAL A 42 -0.93 5.07 -0.42
C VAL A 42 0.17 5.90 -1.04
N SER A 43 1.12 6.37 -0.22
CA SER A 43 2.23 7.18 -0.73
C SER A 43 3.09 6.38 -1.71
N LYS A 44 3.87 7.08 -2.54
CA LYS A 44 4.74 6.44 -3.53
C LYS A 44 5.73 5.50 -2.87
N GLU A 45 6.31 5.93 -1.75
CA GLU A 45 7.27 5.17 -0.97
C GLU A 45 6.67 3.87 -0.43
N VAL A 46 5.41 3.90 0.02
CA VAL A 46 4.69 2.70 0.46
C VAL A 46 4.41 1.78 -0.73
N TRP A 47 3.99 2.33 -1.88
CA TRP A 47 3.77 1.54 -3.09
C TRP A 47 5.05 0.87 -3.59
N GLU A 48 6.15 1.61 -3.65
CA GLU A 48 7.47 1.18 -4.13
C GLU A 48 8.31 0.45 -3.07
N TYR A 49 7.78 0.27 -1.85
CA TYR A 49 8.49 -0.37 -0.75
C TYR A 49 8.94 -1.79 -1.12
N LYS A 50 10.21 -2.09 -0.88
CA LYS A 50 10.84 -3.37 -1.25
C LYS A 50 11.42 -4.09 -0.05
N ILE A 51 11.28 -5.41 -0.06
CA ILE A 51 12.05 -6.34 0.78
C ILE A 51 12.82 -7.27 -0.15
N GLY A 52 14.15 -7.16 -0.13
CA GLY A 52 15.00 -7.75 -1.17
C GLY A 52 14.64 -7.19 -2.55
N GLY A 53 14.55 -8.06 -3.56
CA GLY A 53 14.20 -7.66 -4.93
C GLY A 53 12.69 -7.43 -5.17
N TYR A 54 11.82 -7.65 -4.19
CA TYR A 54 10.37 -7.64 -4.39
C TYR A 54 9.72 -6.38 -3.84
N GLN A 55 8.91 -5.73 -4.67
CA GLN A 55 7.98 -4.70 -4.23
C GLN A 55 6.79 -5.36 -3.52
N VAL A 56 6.59 -5.05 -2.25
CA VAL A 56 5.75 -5.86 -1.35
C VAL A 56 4.28 -5.87 -1.78
N LEU A 57 3.68 -4.70 -1.99
CA LEU A 57 2.26 -4.59 -2.36
C LEU A 57 1.98 -5.19 -3.74
N ASP A 58 2.82 -4.90 -4.74
CA ASP A 58 2.69 -5.46 -6.09
C ASP A 58 2.81 -6.99 -6.09
N LYS A 59 3.81 -7.53 -5.37
CA LYS A 59 4.01 -8.98 -5.24
C LYS A 59 2.82 -9.66 -4.58
N TYR A 60 2.29 -9.08 -3.50
CA TYR A 60 1.10 -9.60 -2.82
C TYR A 60 -0.08 -9.67 -3.79
N LEU A 61 -0.43 -8.55 -4.42
CA LEU A 61 -1.58 -8.46 -5.32
C LEU A 61 -1.45 -9.40 -6.53
N LYS A 62 -0.26 -9.51 -7.14
CA LYS A 62 -0.01 -10.44 -8.25
C LYS A 62 -0.15 -11.91 -7.83
N SER A 63 0.23 -12.25 -6.60
CA SER A 63 0.18 -13.64 -6.11
C SER A 63 -1.24 -14.10 -5.78
N HIS A 64 -2.14 -13.16 -5.50
CA HIS A 64 -3.56 -13.41 -5.21
C HIS A 64 -4.47 -12.99 -6.39
N LYS A 65 -3.93 -12.98 -7.63
CA LYS A 65 -4.69 -12.56 -8.80
C LYS A 65 -5.91 -13.47 -9.00
N ASN A 66 -7.05 -12.85 -9.26
CA ASN A 66 -8.40 -13.46 -9.36
C ASN A 66 -9.05 -13.89 -8.05
N GLU A 67 -8.41 -13.68 -6.90
CA GLU A 67 -9.01 -13.90 -5.59
C GLU A 67 -9.73 -12.64 -5.11
N GLU A 68 -10.67 -12.80 -4.18
CA GLU A 68 -11.26 -11.66 -3.47
C GLU A 68 -10.29 -11.14 -2.42
N ILE A 69 -10.02 -9.84 -2.44
CA ILE A 69 -9.15 -9.22 -1.45
C ILE A 69 -9.90 -9.00 -0.14
N ASP A 70 -9.30 -9.42 0.97
CA ASP A 70 -9.68 -8.91 2.28
C ASP A 70 -9.17 -7.47 2.42
N THR A 71 -10.08 -6.52 2.25
CA THR A 71 -9.78 -5.09 2.30
C THR A 71 -9.24 -4.66 3.65
N GLU A 72 -9.71 -5.23 4.75
CA GLU A 72 -9.25 -4.86 6.09
C GLU A 72 -7.84 -5.37 6.34
N TYR A 73 -7.57 -6.62 5.95
CA TYR A 73 -6.23 -7.19 6.04
C TYR A 73 -5.23 -6.45 5.16
N PHE A 74 -5.57 -6.16 3.91
CA PHE A 74 -4.68 -5.43 3.02
C PHE A 74 -4.43 -3.98 3.48
N THR A 75 -5.45 -3.33 4.08
CA THR A 75 -5.28 -2.02 4.76
C THR A 75 -4.21 -2.11 5.84
N LYS A 76 -4.24 -3.16 6.67
CA LYS A 76 -3.23 -3.37 7.73
C LYS A 76 -1.82 -3.55 7.16
N ILE A 77 -1.67 -4.23 6.01
CA ILE A 77 -0.37 -4.34 5.32
C ILE A 77 0.14 -2.94 4.90
N ILE A 78 -0.70 -2.15 4.23
CA ILE A 78 -0.34 -0.79 3.80
C ILE A 78 0.09 0.06 5.01
N GLN A 79 -0.68 0.02 6.09
CA GLN A 79 -0.38 0.76 7.32
C GLN A 79 0.90 0.30 8.00
N ALA A 80 1.19 -1.00 7.99
CA ALA A 80 2.44 -1.54 8.51
C ALA A 80 3.64 -1.01 7.72
N LEU A 81 3.59 -1.04 6.38
CA LEU A 81 4.66 -0.50 5.53
C LEU A 81 4.85 1.01 5.71
N HIS A 82 3.76 1.75 5.81
CA HIS A 82 3.81 3.19 6.13
C HIS A 82 4.52 3.42 7.47
N LYS A 83 4.18 2.63 8.50
CA LYS A 83 4.80 2.75 9.81
C LYS A 83 6.28 2.36 9.79
N SER A 84 6.66 1.36 9.00
CA SER A 84 8.07 0.99 8.80
C SER A 84 8.86 2.18 8.24
N LEU A 85 8.37 2.82 7.18
CA LEU A 85 9.03 3.99 6.58
C LEU A 85 9.19 5.15 7.58
N GLU A 86 8.17 5.42 8.42
CA GLU A 86 8.29 6.43 9.47
C GLU A 86 9.41 6.11 10.46
N ILE A 87 9.55 4.83 10.84
CA ILE A 87 10.57 4.39 11.80
C ILE A 87 11.95 4.43 11.14
N GLU A 88 12.09 3.93 9.91
CA GLU A 88 13.32 3.96 9.14
C GLU A 88 13.84 5.39 8.94
N SER A 89 12.95 6.34 8.63
CA SER A 89 13.29 7.76 8.52
C SER A 89 13.81 8.33 9.84
N LYS A 90 13.19 7.99 10.98
CA LYS A 90 13.67 8.40 12.31
C LYS A 90 15.04 7.81 12.62
N ILE A 91 15.28 6.55 12.28
CA ILE A 91 16.57 5.88 12.47
C ILE A 91 17.65 6.56 11.61
N ALA A 92 17.34 6.85 10.35
CA ALA A 92 18.25 7.51 9.41
C ALA A 92 18.66 8.93 9.85
N ALA A 93 17.81 9.61 10.64
CA ALA A 93 18.10 10.94 11.18
C ALA A 93 19.00 10.92 12.44
N ILE A 94 19.30 9.75 13.01
CA ILE A 94 20.20 9.64 14.16
C ILE A 94 21.64 9.81 13.66
N ASN A 95 22.31 10.88 14.09
CA ASN A 95 23.71 11.11 13.77
C ASN A 95 24.60 10.37 14.77
N ILE A 96 25.16 9.24 14.35
CA ILE A 96 25.99 8.36 15.19
C ILE A 96 27.48 8.70 15.09
N PHE A 97 27.84 9.67 14.24
CA PHE A 97 29.22 10.04 13.94
C PHE A 97 29.69 11.31 14.66
N ASP A 98 28.83 11.96 15.45
CA ASP A 98 29.20 13.15 16.24
C ASP A 98 29.98 12.78 17.52
N GLU A 99 30.15 11.49 17.83
CA GLU A 99 30.85 10.98 19.02
C GLU A 99 32.20 10.30 18.73
N ILE A 100 32.75 10.44 17.51
CA ILE A 100 34.10 9.94 17.14
C ILE A 100 35.03 11.11 16.76
#